data_AF-A0A957R8P3-F1
#
_entry.id   AF-A0A957R8P3-F1
#
_cell.length_a   1.000
_cell.length_b   1.000
_cell.length_c   1.000
_cell.angle_alpha   90.00
_cell.angle_beta   90.00
_cell.angle_gamma   90.00
#
_symmetry.space_group_name_H-M   'P 1'
#
loop_
_entity.id
_entity.type
_entity.pdbx_description
1 polymer ?
#
loop_
_entity_poly.entity_id
_entity_poly.type
_entity_poly.pdbx_seq_one_letter_code
_entity_poly.pdbx_strand_id
1 'polypeptide(L)'
;TQFEPRVISYAHLCQMVRDAHGWSADDLAFEQLLNNLAQEIDFELNEHGHDEHRIAMQLGYTADLRTKSRLLVARLIRLAGLHGPTIIVFFAPPYYPHVHPAETPITEAFKSLLRDKRAAGIEPGVHLQGFYPYISDLSFVRLDDDIQEQVGALSSNMPVFNRGYTLDFEAMRDLNLPVMNFGPWGKDAHGLYERVHMPYSFEIVPQLIFEAVTRVLVENEG
;
A
#
# COMPACT_ATOMS: atom_id res chain seq x y z
N THR A 1 8.05 34.44 23.45
CA THR A 1 8.03 33.03 23.91
C THR A 1 8.73 32.21 22.86
N GLN A 2 9.81 31.51 23.23
CA GLN A 2 10.54 30.63 22.32
C GLN A 2 9.73 29.33 22.25
N PHE A 3 9.11 29.06 21.11
CA PHE A 3 8.39 27.80 20.92
C PHE A 3 9.40 26.72 20.58
N GLU A 4 9.41 25.62 21.36
CA GLU A 4 10.14 24.43 20.96
C GLU A 4 9.33 23.66 19.91
N PRO A 5 9.92 23.36 18.74
CA PRO A 5 9.23 22.57 17.73
C PRO A 5 9.01 21.15 18.25
N ARG A 6 7.77 20.66 18.13
CA ARG A 6 7.38 19.30 18.55
C ARG A 6 7.08 18.45 17.33
N VAL A 7 7.49 17.19 17.35
CA VAL A 7 7.08 16.18 16.36
C VAL A 7 6.34 15.10 17.12
N ILE A 8 5.09 14.86 16.77
CA ILE A 8 4.26 13.82 17.41
C ILE A 8 3.58 12.96 16.35
N SER A 9 3.25 11.73 16.70
CA SER A 9 2.50 10.83 15.84
C SER A 9 0.99 11.12 15.90
N TYR A 10 0.24 10.61 14.93
CA TYR A 10 -1.22 10.64 14.99
C TYR A 10 -1.77 9.90 16.22
N ALA A 11 -1.18 8.75 16.58
CA ALA A 11 -1.57 8.03 17.79
C ALA A 11 -1.42 8.91 19.06
N HIS A 12 -0.31 9.66 19.16
CA HIS A 12 -0.10 10.59 20.27
C HIS A 12 -1.11 11.76 20.24
N LEU A 13 -1.39 12.34 19.07
CA LEU A 13 -2.45 13.34 18.95
C LEU A 13 -3.80 12.80 19.42
N CYS A 14 -4.14 11.57 19.06
CA CYS A 14 -5.36 10.91 19.53
C CYS A 14 -5.36 10.72 21.05
N GLN A 15 -4.22 10.37 21.65
CA GLN A 15 -4.09 10.27 23.10
C GLN A 15 -4.34 11.63 23.78
N MET A 16 -3.80 12.72 23.24
CA MET A 16 -4.04 14.06 23.78
C MET A 16 -5.52 14.44 23.77
N VAL A 17 -6.27 14.06 22.74
CA VAL A 17 -7.73 14.27 22.70
C VAL A 17 -8.43 13.43 23.77
N ARG A 18 -8.04 12.15 23.94
CA ARG A 18 -8.60 11.31 25.01
C ARG A 18 -8.35 11.93 26.38
N ASP A 19 -7.13 12.37 26.65
CA ASP A 19 -6.73 12.98 27.92
C ASP A 19 -7.53 14.26 28.20
N ALA A 20 -7.73 15.11 27.18
CA ALA A 20 -8.52 16.34 27.29
C ALA A 20 -10.01 16.08 27.63
N HIS A 21 -10.53 14.92 27.24
CA HIS A 21 -11.92 14.51 27.47
C HIS A 21 -12.08 13.53 28.66
N GLY A 22 -10.98 13.11 29.29
CA GLY A 22 -11.00 12.12 30.38
C GLY A 22 -11.35 10.70 29.94
N TRP A 23 -11.15 10.36 28.66
CA TRP A 23 -11.43 9.04 28.10
C TRP A 23 -10.29 8.06 28.28
N SER A 24 -10.62 6.80 28.56
CA SER A 24 -9.65 5.71 28.55
C SER A 24 -9.29 5.29 27.11
N ALA A 25 -8.23 4.50 26.95
CA ALA A 25 -7.80 4.01 25.62
C ALA A 25 -8.89 3.19 24.91
N ASP A 26 -9.66 2.39 25.67
CA ASP A 26 -10.71 1.50 25.18
C ASP A 26 -12.11 2.14 25.16
N ASP A 27 -12.19 3.47 25.39
CA ASP A 27 -13.46 4.17 25.41
C ASP A 27 -14.06 4.28 23.99
N LEU A 28 -15.21 3.64 23.79
CA LEU A 28 -15.96 3.67 22.53
C LEU A 28 -16.35 5.09 22.11
N ALA A 29 -16.43 6.05 23.04
CA ALA A 29 -16.76 7.43 22.74
C ALA A 29 -15.73 8.09 21.80
N PHE A 30 -14.44 7.74 21.93
CA PHE A 30 -13.41 8.29 21.05
C PHE A 30 -13.54 7.75 19.62
N GLU A 31 -13.81 6.44 19.47
CA GLU A 31 -14.01 5.83 18.16
C GLU A 31 -15.27 6.38 17.48
N GLN A 32 -16.34 6.63 18.24
CA GLN A 32 -17.56 7.29 17.75
C GLN A 32 -17.28 8.73 17.31
N LEU A 33 -16.51 9.51 18.08
CA LEU A 33 -16.09 10.85 17.69
C LEU A 33 -15.36 10.83 16.34
N LEU A 34 -14.37 9.93 16.17
CA LEU A 34 -13.64 9.82 14.92
C LEU A 34 -14.55 9.46 13.74
N ASN A 35 -15.52 8.56 13.94
CA ASN A 35 -16.48 8.17 12.91
C ASN A 35 -17.39 9.34 12.50
N ASN A 36 -17.89 10.10 13.47
CA ASN A 36 -18.74 11.27 13.21
C ASN A 36 -17.96 12.34 12.45
N LEU A 37 -16.74 12.68 12.89
CA LEU A 37 -15.88 13.63 12.19
C LEU A 37 -15.55 13.18 10.75
N ALA A 38 -15.31 11.88 10.56
CA ALA A 38 -15.06 11.33 9.23
C ALA A 38 -16.27 11.47 8.30
N GLN A 39 -17.49 11.24 8.81
CA GLN A 39 -18.74 11.41 8.06
C GLN A 39 -19.04 12.88 7.75
N GLU A 40 -18.81 13.79 8.70
CA GLU A 40 -18.92 15.23 8.48
C GLU A 40 -17.98 15.69 7.37
N ILE A 41 -16.73 15.23 7.38
CA ILE A 41 -15.75 15.54 6.33
C ILE A 41 -16.19 14.99 4.98
N ASP A 42 -16.72 13.77 4.91
CA ASP A 42 -17.23 13.21 3.66
C ASP A 42 -18.37 14.07 3.10
N PHE A 43 -19.27 14.53 3.97
CA PHE A 43 -20.35 15.44 3.59
C PHE A 43 -19.80 16.78 3.06
N GLU A 44 -18.88 17.42 3.80
CA GLU A 44 -18.24 18.68 3.40
C GLU A 44 -17.54 18.57 2.03
N LEU A 45 -16.80 17.48 1.79
CA LEU A 45 -16.07 17.23 0.54
C LEU A 45 -17.01 16.96 -0.64
N ASN A 46 -18.15 16.32 -0.40
CA ASN A 46 -19.13 16.03 -1.44
C ASN A 46 -19.97 17.25 -1.84
N GLU A 47 -20.26 18.17 -0.91
CA GLU A 47 -21.00 19.39 -1.22
C GLU A 47 -20.17 20.44 -1.99
N HIS A 48 -18.85 20.49 -1.76
CA HIS A 48 -17.98 21.55 -2.30
C HIS A 48 -17.07 21.10 -3.46
N GLY A 49 -17.38 19.96 -4.09
CA GLY A 49 -16.48 19.30 -5.05
C GLY A 49 -16.01 20.18 -6.21
N HIS A 50 -14.71 20.51 -6.22
CA HIS A 50 -13.96 20.99 -7.39
C HIS A 50 -13.99 19.93 -8.52
N ASP A 51 -13.80 20.36 -9.78
CA ASP A 51 -13.92 19.48 -10.97
C ASP A 51 -13.10 18.17 -10.90
N GLU A 52 -11.95 18.16 -10.22
CA GLU A 52 -11.12 16.96 -10.00
C GLU A 52 -11.82 15.90 -9.13
N HIS A 53 -12.57 16.33 -8.11
CA HIS A 53 -13.36 15.44 -7.23
C HIS A 53 -14.51 14.78 -8.00
N ARG A 54 -15.12 15.50 -8.94
CA ARG A 54 -16.16 14.94 -9.84
C ARG A 54 -15.59 13.85 -10.75
N ILE A 55 -14.40 14.05 -11.31
CA ILE A 55 -13.73 13.06 -12.18
C ILE A 55 -13.32 11.82 -11.37
N ALA A 56 -12.76 12.01 -10.17
CA ALA A 56 -12.42 10.92 -9.25
C ALA A 56 -13.67 10.07 -8.90
N MET A 57 -14.79 10.73 -8.54
CA MET A 57 -16.06 10.06 -8.25
C MET A 57 -16.64 9.30 -9.46
N GLN A 58 -16.51 9.83 -10.69
CA GLN A 58 -16.93 9.13 -11.91
C GLN A 58 -16.10 7.87 -12.22
N LEU A 59 -14.86 7.83 -11.74
CA LEU A 59 -13.98 6.66 -11.83
C LEU A 59 -14.15 5.70 -10.63
N GLY A 60 -15.13 5.93 -9.76
CA GLY A 60 -15.41 5.09 -8.59
C GLY A 60 -14.54 5.39 -7.36
N TYR A 61 -13.74 6.46 -7.38
CA TYR A 61 -12.98 6.89 -6.21
C TYR A 61 -13.86 7.74 -5.30
N THR A 62 -14.03 7.31 -4.05
CA THR A 62 -14.57 8.17 -2.99
C THR A 62 -13.66 9.39 -2.80
N ALA A 63 -14.17 10.43 -2.13
CA ALA A 63 -13.40 11.60 -1.70
C ALA A 63 -11.93 11.27 -1.36
N ASP A 64 -10.97 12.06 -1.89
CA ASP A 64 -9.54 11.78 -1.73
C ASP A 64 -9.19 11.49 -0.27
N LEU A 65 -8.90 10.22 0.03
CA LEU A 65 -8.68 9.72 1.38
C LEU A 65 -7.47 10.38 2.06
N ARG A 66 -6.54 10.93 1.28
CA ARG A 66 -5.40 11.71 1.78
C ARG A 66 -5.88 13.07 2.29
N THR A 67 -6.77 13.71 1.53
CA THR A 67 -7.45 14.95 1.96
C THR A 67 -8.30 14.71 3.20
N LYS A 68 -9.08 13.62 3.22
CA LYS A 68 -9.86 13.23 4.41
C LYS A 68 -8.97 13.03 5.64
N SER A 69 -7.85 12.31 5.48
CA SER A 69 -6.87 12.10 6.56
C SER A 69 -6.35 13.43 7.13
N ARG A 70 -5.95 14.35 6.24
CA ARG A 70 -5.46 15.68 6.63
C ARG A 70 -6.53 16.48 7.39
N LEU A 71 -7.77 16.47 6.93
CA LEU A 71 -8.88 17.20 7.57
C LEU A 71 -9.22 16.61 8.94
N LEU A 72 -9.22 15.28 9.08
CA LEU A 72 -9.46 14.62 10.35
C LEU A 72 -8.36 14.99 11.37
N VAL A 73 -7.10 14.96 10.96
CA VAL A 73 -5.96 15.43 11.79
C VAL A 73 -6.17 16.89 12.20
N ALA A 74 -6.56 17.78 11.28
CA ALA A 74 -6.81 19.19 11.60
C ALA A 74 -7.96 19.40 12.60
N ARG A 75 -9.00 18.56 12.57
CA ARG A 75 -10.10 18.59 13.56
C ARG A 75 -9.59 18.14 14.92
N LEU A 76 -8.80 17.07 14.99
CA LEU A 76 -8.23 16.57 16.24
C LEU A 76 -7.21 17.53 16.87
N ILE A 77 -6.40 18.25 16.08
CA ILE A 77 -5.49 19.30 16.58
C ILE A 77 -6.27 20.35 17.41
N ARG A 78 -7.45 20.75 16.93
CA ARG A 78 -8.32 21.71 17.65
C ARG A 78 -8.87 21.12 18.94
N LEU A 79 -9.34 19.87 18.89
CA LEU A 79 -9.88 19.17 20.07
C LEU A 79 -8.81 18.90 21.13
N ALA A 80 -7.57 18.63 20.71
CA ALA A 80 -6.44 18.41 21.60
C ALA A 80 -5.94 19.71 22.27
N GLY A 81 -6.46 20.89 21.89
CA GLY A 81 -5.94 22.17 22.37
C GLY A 81 -4.47 22.38 22.02
N LEU A 82 -4.01 21.80 20.91
CA LEU A 82 -2.60 21.86 20.53
C LEU A 82 -2.28 23.25 19.95
N HIS A 83 -1.36 23.96 20.62
CA HIS A 83 -0.92 25.30 20.24
C HIS A 83 0.58 25.33 19.91
N GLY A 84 0.97 26.24 19.02
CA GLY A 84 2.37 26.41 18.60
C GLY A 84 2.80 25.49 17.46
N PRO A 85 4.03 25.67 16.95
CA PRO A 85 4.54 24.92 15.80
C PRO A 85 4.74 23.43 16.16
N THR A 86 3.90 22.57 15.58
CA THR A 86 3.97 21.12 15.76
C THR A 86 3.86 20.39 14.42
N ILE A 87 4.69 19.37 14.23
CA ILE A 87 4.62 18.44 13.10
C ILE A 87 3.85 17.20 13.56
N ILE A 88 2.79 16.85 12.83
CA ILE A 88 2.06 15.60 13.02
C ILE A 88 2.47 14.61 11.94
N VAL A 89 2.93 13.43 12.35
CA VAL A 89 3.31 12.33 11.45
C VAL A 89 2.22 11.27 11.44
N PHE A 90 1.76 10.90 10.24
CA PHE A 90 0.69 9.92 10.05
C PHE A 90 0.78 9.26 8.66
N PHE A 91 0.14 8.11 8.50
CA PHE A 91 0.00 7.42 7.22
C PHE A 91 -1.29 7.84 6.52
N ALA A 92 -1.22 8.06 5.22
CA ALA A 92 -2.39 8.27 4.36
C ALA A 92 -2.50 7.12 3.34
N PRO A 93 -3.71 6.63 3.03
CA PRO A 93 -3.90 5.57 2.04
C PRO A 93 -3.45 5.93 0.62
N PRO A 94 -3.21 4.91 -0.23
CA PRO A 94 -3.17 3.48 0.09
C PRO A 94 -1.83 3.07 0.74
N TYR A 95 -1.87 2.07 1.62
CA TYR A 95 -0.67 1.38 2.11
C TYR A 95 -0.39 0.15 1.25
N TYR A 96 0.86 0.01 0.80
CA TYR A 96 1.35 -1.18 0.10
C TYR A 96 2.31 -1.92 1.03
N PRO A 97 1.94 -3.11 1.54
CA PRO A 97 2.82 -3.94 2.34
C PRO A 97 4.11 -4.28 1.58
N HIS A 98 5.26 -4.23 2.26
CA HIS A 98 6.49 -4.71 1.64
C HIS A 98 6.47 -6.23 1.53
N VAL A 99 7.18 -6.75 0.54
CA VAL A 99 7.37 -8.20 0.38
C VAL A 99 8.86 -8.45 0.23
N HIS A 100 9.41 -9.21 1.17
CA HIS A 100 10.81 -9.62 1.19
C HIS A 100 11.07 -10.63 0.07
N PRO A 101 12.18 -10.48 -0.68
CA PRO A 101 12.60 -11.51 -1.60
C PRO A 101 12.75 -12.85 -0.87
N ALA A 102 12.08 -13.87 -1.40
CA ALA A 102 12.12 -15.21 -0.87
C ALA A 102 12.37 -16.20 -1.99
N GLU A 103 13.05 -17.29 -1.66
CA GLU A 103 13.12 -18.45 -2.55
C GLU A 103 11.82 -19.22 -2.46
N THR A 104 11.19 -19.38 -3.61
CA THR A 104 9.89 -20.02 -3.79
C THR A 104 9.97 -20.97 -4.98
N PRO A 105 9.02 -21.91 -5.13
CA PRO A 105 9.00 -22.79 -6.30
C PRO A 105 9.02 -22.01 -7.63
N ILE A 106 8.33 -20.88 -7.71
CA ILE A 106 8.31 -20.05 -8.92
C ILE A 106 9.65 -19.33 -9.16
N THR A 107 10.34 -18.83 -8.13
CA THR A 107 11.66 -18.19 -8.32
C THR A 107 12.73 -19.19 -8.69
N GLU A 108 12.71 -20.39 -8.09
CA GLU A 108 13.66 -21.46 -8.43
C GLU A 108 13.42 -22.02 -9.83
N ALA A 109 12.15 -22.27 -10.21
CA ALA A 109 11.80 -22.67 -11.57
C ALA A 109 12.26 -21.63 -12.60
N PHE A 110 12.06 -20.34 -12.31
CA PHE A 110 12.49 -19.25 -13.20
C PHE A 110 14.01 -19.17 -13.31
N LYS A 111 14.75 -19.26 -12.19
CA LYS A 111 16.22 -19.30 -12.22
C LYS A 111 16.73 -20.48 -13.01
N SER A 112 16.14 -21.65 -12.83
CA SER A 112 16.53 -22.85 -13.56
C SER A 112 16.28 -22.71 -15.06
N LEU A 113 15.14 -22.13 -15.43
CA LEU A 113 14.83 -21.81 -16.82
C LEU A 113 15.89 -20.88 -17.44
N LEU A 114 16.26 -19.81 -16.74
CA LEU A 114 17.29 -18.88 -17.22
C LEU A 114 18.67 -19.56 -17.35
N ARG A 115 19.03 -20.48 -16.43
CA ARG A 115 20.26 -21.27 -16.54
C ARG A 115 20.26 -22.15 -17.79
N ASP A 116 19.16 -22.85 -18.05
CA ASP A 116 19.05 -23.78 -19.19
C ASP A 116 19.10 -23.02 -20.53
N LYS A 117 18.39 -21.89 -20.65
CA LYS A 117 18.45 -21.02 -21.84
C LYS A 117 19.89 -20.55 -22.12
N ARG A 118 20.60 -20.07 -21.08
CA ARG A 118 21.99 -19.60 -21.20
C ARG A 118 22.95 -20.73 -21.59
N ALA A 119 22.78 -21.92 -21.01
CA ALA A 119 23.58 -23.10 -21.38
C ALA A 119 23.37 -23.51 -22.84
N ALA A 120 22.18 -23.27 -23.39
CA ALA A 120 21.85 -23.46 -24.81
C ALA A 120 22.29 -22.29 -25.72
N GLY A 121 22.98 -21.27 -25.18
CA GLY A 121 23.42 -20.09 -25.94
C GLY A 121 22.31 -19.09 -26.28
N ILE A 122 21.15 -19.20 -25.61
CA ILE A 122 20.03 -18.28 -25.76
C ILE A 122 20.11 -17.24 -24.63
N GLU A 123 20.32 -15.96 -24.97
CA GLU A 123 20.30 -14.88 -23.99
C GLU A 123 18.86 -14.33 -23.85
N PRO A 124 18.18 -14.56 -22.71
CA PRO A 124 16.78 -14.17 -22.55
C PRO A 124 16.60 -12.67 -22.32
N GLY A 125 17.67 -11.91 -22.04
CA GLY A 125 17.58 -10.47 -21.76
C GLY A 125 16.89 -10.16 -20.42
N VAL A 126 16.88 -11.13 -19.50
CA VAL A 126 16.22 -11.04 -18.20
C VAL A 126 17.23 -11.21 -17.07
N HIS A 127 17.12 -10.35 -16.06
CA HIS A 127 17.87 -10.45 -14.81
C HIS A 127 16.91 -10.52 -13.64
N LEU A 128 17.13 -11.50 -12.76
CA LEU A 128 16.38 -11.57 -11.51
C LEU A 128 16.87 -10.46 -10.58
N GLN A 129 15.94 -9.68 -10.05
CA GLN A 129 16.22 -8.69 -9.01
C GLN A 129 15.49 -9.10 -7.73
N GLY A 130 16.16 -8.98 -6.58
CA GLY A 130 15.56 -9.26 -5.28
C GLY A 130 14.62 -8.15 -4.80
N PHE A 131 14.49 -7.04 -5.54
CA PHE A 131 13.64 -5.93 -5.14
C PHE A 131 13.04 -5.24 -6.36
N TYR A 132 11.76 -4.90 -6.26
CA TYR A 132 11.04 -4.14 -7.28
C TYR A 132 10.74 -2.74 -6.73
N PRO A 133 11.37 -1.67 -7.26
CA PRO A 133 11.32 -0.33 -6.67
C PRO A 133 10.06 0.47 -7.02
N TYR A 134 9.00 -0.21 -7.49
CA TYR A 134 7.75 0.40 -7.88
C TYR A 134 6.58 -0.25 -7.14
N ILE A 135 5.41 0.39 -7.20
CA ILE A 135 4.19 -0.17 -6.63
C ILE A 135 3.76 -1.41 -7.42
N SER A 136 3.28 -2.43 -6.71
CA SER A 136 2.76 -3.65 -7.31
C SER A 136 1.65 -4.19 -6.44
N ASP A 137 0.52 -4.56 -7.05
CA ASP A 137 -0.59 -5.18 -6.34
C ASP A 137 -0.22 -6.58 -5.80
N LEU A 138 0.93 -7.14 -6.20
CA LEU A 138 1.50 -8.34 -5.59
C LEU A 138 1.80 -8.16 -4.09
N SER A 139 1.98 -6.92 -3.64
CA SER A 139 2.06 -6.57 -2.21
C SER A 139 0.82 -6.97 -1.41
N PHE A 140 -0.34 -7.18 -2.06
CA PHE A 140 -1.58 -7.54 -1.39
C PHE A 140 -1.84 -9.04 -1.30
N VAL A 141 -1.04 -9.89 -1.97
CA VAL A 141 -1.28 -11.34 -1.97
C VAL A 141 -0.26 -12.12 -1.14
N ARG A 142 0.67 -11.41 -0.52
CA ARG A 142 1.66 -11.94 0.43
C ARG A 142 1.84 -10.96 1.58
N LEU A 143 1.95 -11.49 2.80
CA LEU A 143 2.17 -10.70 4.01
C LEU A 143 3.29 -11.37 4.81
N ASP A 144 4.42 -10.70 4.94
CA ASP A 144 5.53 -11.21 5.73
C ASP A 144 5.28 -11.02 7.24
N ASP A 145 5.89 -11.89 8.05
CA ASP A 145 5.64 -11.98 9.50
C ASP A 145 5.98 -10.68 10.24
N ASP A 146 6.99 -9.94 9.79
CA ASP A 146 7.40 -8.67 10.40
C ASP A 146 6.35 -7.56 10.26
N ILE A 147 5.53 -7.60 9.20
CA ILE A 147 4.41 -6.68 9.01
C ILE A 147 3.30 -6.97 10.02
N GLN A 148 3.10 -8.25 10.39
CA GLN A 148 2.05 -8.63 11.34
C GLN A 148 2.21 -7.91 12.69
N GLU A 149 3.44 -7.82 13.18
CA GLU A 149 3.76 -7.10 14.42
C GLU A 149 3.55 -5.57 14.28
N GLN A 150 3.53 -5.06 13.06
CA GLN A 150 3.44 -3.63 12.74
C GLN A 150 2.04 -3.17 12.34
N VAL A 151 1.09 -4.08 12.09
CA VAL A 151 -0.30 -3.72 11.69
C VAL A 151 -0.93 -2.74 12.68
N GLY A 152 -0.76 -2.98 13.98
CA GLY A 152 -1.27 -2.09 15.02
C GLY A 152 -0.67 -0.69 14.97
N ALA A 153 0.63 -0.57 14.68
CA ALA A 153 1.30 0.72 14.53
C ALA A 153 0.83 1.47 13.27
N LEU A 154 0.60 0.75 12.17
CA LEU A 154 0.03 1.32 10.95
C LEU A 154 -1.39 1.82 11.17
N SER A 155 -2.28 0.97 11.69
CA SER A 155 -3.70 1.31 11.88
C SER A 155 -3.87 2.44 12.89
N SER A 156 -3.12 2.41 14.00
CA SER A 156 -3.16 3.49 15.01
C SER A 156 -2.57 4.81 14.54
N ASN A 157 -1.82 4.83 13.42
CA ASN A 157 -1.25 6.03 12.83
C ASN A 157 -1.85 6.40 11.46
N MET A 158 -2.94 5.75 11.06
CA MET A 158 -3.64 6.02 9.81
C MET A 158 -5.05 6.57 10.12
N PRO A 159 -5.30 7.88 9.96
CA PRO A 159 -6.53 8.52 10.43
C PRO A 159 -7.82 7.93 9.86
N VAL A 160 -7.77 7.46 8.62
CA VAL A 160 -8.94 6.94 7.89
C VAL A 160 -9.01 5.41 7.87
N PHE A 161 -8.15 4.72 8.64
CA PHE A 161 -8.25 3.26 8.78
C PHE A 161 -9.58 2.89 9.44
N ASN A 162 -10.30 1.94 8.85
CA ASN A 162 -11.69 1.59 9.15
C ASN A 162 -12.70 2.73 8.97
N ARG A 163 -12.35 3.81 8.26
CA ARG A 163 -13.19 5.01 8.03
C ARG A 163 -13.16 5.48 6.57
N GLY A 164 -13.14 4.52 5.66
CA GLY A 164 -13.03 4.72 4.21
C GLY A 164 -11.85 3.99 3.59
N TYR A 165 -10.88 3.56 4.40
CA TYR A 165 -9.82 2.65 3.97
C TYR A 165 -9.72 1.46 4.94
N THR A 166 -9.66 0.26 4.38
CA THR A 166 -9.45 -0.99 5.12
C THR A 166 -8.51 -1.87 4.33
N LEU A 167 -7.73 -2.69 5.03
CA LEU A 167 -6.94 -3.74 4.43
C LEU A 167 -7.14 -5.02 5.26
N ASP A 168 -7.50 -6.11 4.59
CA ASP A 168 -7.80 -7.38 5.25
C ASP A 168 -6.52 -8.19 5.45
N PHE A 169 -5.78 -7.85 6.52
CA PHE A 169 -4.52 -8.51 6.85
C PHE A 169 -4.68 -10.02 7.13
N GLU A 170 -5.85 -10.46 7.60
CA GLU A 170 -6.11 -11.88 7.83
C GLU A 170 -6.25 -12.63 6.50
N ALA A 171 -7.04 -12.11 5.56
CA ALA A 171 -7.15 -12.69 4.23
C ALA A 171 -5.80 -12.70 3.48
N MET A 172 -5.00 -11.63 3.62
CA MET A 172 -3.65 -11.58 3.06
C MET A 172 -2.74 -12.68 3.65
N ARG A 173 -2.83 -12.90 4.96
CA ARG A 173 -2.07 -13.93 5.68
C ARG A 173 -2.50 -15.34 5.29
N ASP A 174 -3.81 -15.57 5.14
CA ASP A 174 -4.33 -16.87 4.73
C ASP A 174 -3.94 -17.19 3.28
N LEU A 175 -3.82 -16.16 2.44
CA LEU A 175 -3.42 -16.29 1.04
C LEU A 175 -1.92 -16.58 0.87
N ASN A 176 -1.06 -15.76 1.50
CA ASN A 176 0.40 -15.85 1.55
C ASN A 176 1.07 -16.55 0.35
N LEU A 177 0.82 -16.05 -0.86
CA LEU A 177 1.25 -16.72 -2.09
C LEU A 177 2.73 -16.46 -2.40
N PRO A 178 3.44 -17.43 -3.00
CA PRO A 178 4.73 -17.16 -3.61
C PRO A 178 4.53 -16.23 -4.82
N VAL A 179 5.09 -15.03 -4.74
CA VAL A 179 4.96 -14.01 -5.78
C VAL A 179 6.30 -13.73 -6.46
N MET A 180 6.23 -13.51 -7.77
CA MET A 180 7.33 -13.00 -8.57
C MET A 180 6.76 -12.03 -9.59
N ASN A 181 7.33 -10.81 -9.65
CA ASN A 181 6.95 -9.84 -10.67
C ASN A 181 7.81 -10.05 -11.92
N PHE A 182 7.17 -10.37 -13.05
CA PHE A 182 7.84 -10.56 -14.33
C PHE A 182 6.93 -10.10 -15.46
N GLY A 183 7.48 -9.39 -16.45
CA GLY A 183 6.65 -8.76 -17.47
C GLY A 183 7.42 -8.11 -18.62
N PRO A 184 6.74 -7.28 -19.42
CA PRO A 184 7.29 -6.66 -20.61
C PRO A 184 8.42 -5.70 -20.29
N TRP A 185 9.27 -5.45 -21.29
CA TRP A 185 10.31 -4.44 -21.19
C TRP A 185 9.84 -3.19 -21.91
N GLY A 186 9.70 -2.11 -21.15
CA GLY A 186 9.18 -0.84 -21.64
C GLY A 186 9.82 0.36 -20.97
N LYS A 187 9.30 1.54 -21.30
CA LYS A 187 9.71 2.80 -20.71
C LYS A 187 8.49 3.71 -20.57
N ASP A 188 8.54 4.55 -19.54
CA ASP A 188 7.54 5.59 -19.25
C ASP A 188 6.16 5.02 -18.87
N ALA A 189 6.14 3.97 -18.04
CA ALA A 189 4.90 3.40 -17.51
C ALA A 189 4.08 4.46 -16.78
N HIS A 190 2.78 4.55 -17.08
CA HIS A 190 1.87 5.61 -16.60
C HIS A 190 2.28 7.03 -17.05
N GLY A 191 3.06 7.15 -18.13
CA GLY A 191 3.53 8.41 -18.70
C GLY A 191 3.02 8.67 -20.12
N LEU A 192 3.20 9.90 -20.60
CA LEU A 192 2.71 10.33 -21.93
C LEU A 192 3.34 9.54 -23.09
N TYR A 193 4.57 9.04 -22.91
CA TYR A 193 5.33 8.32 -23.91
C TYR A 193 5.50 6.83 -23.56
N GLU A 194 4.54 6.27 -22.82
CA GLU A 194 4.50 4.87 -22.47
C GLU A 194 4.66 3.99 -23.72
N ARG A 195 5.61 3.06 -23.67
CA ARG A 195 5.93 2.16 -24.78
C ARG A 195 6.61 0.89 -24.31
N VAL A 196 6.51 -0.14 -25.13
CA VAL A 196 7.13 -1.45 -24.89
C VAL A 196 8.00 -1.87 -26.07
N HIS A 197 9.01 -2.68 -25.79
CA HIS A 197 9.80 -3.36 -26.80
C HIS A 197 8.99 -4.55 -27.34
N MET A 198 8.43 -4.41 -28.55
CA MET A 198 7.48 -5.37 -29.12
C MET A 198 8.01 -6.82 -29.19
N PRO A 199 9.18 -7.13 -29.82
CA PRO A 199 9.64 -8.52 -29.91
C PRO A 199 9.80 -9.19 -28.54
N TYR A 200 10.51 -8.55 -27.61
CA TYR A 200 10.64 -9.05 -26.24
C TYR A 200 9.28 -9.25 -25.54
N SER A 201 8.38 -8.26 -25.62
CA SER A 201 7.14 -8.27 -24.86
C SER A 201 6.08 -9.24 -25.38
N PHE A 202 6.04 -9.45 -26.70
CA PHE A 202 5.01 -10.29 -27.34
C PHE A 202 5.50 -11.65 -27.81
N GLU A 203 6.82 -11.87 -27.89
CA GLU A 203 7.39 -13.16 -28.32
C GLU A 203 8.14 -13.84 -27.18
N ILE A 204 9.02 -13.13 -26.48
CA ILE A 204 9.89 -13.72 -25.44
C ILE A 204 9.15 -13.89 -24.10
N VAL A 205 8.52 -12.83 -23.59
CA VAL A 205 7.86 -12.85 -22.28
C VAL A 205 6.77 -13.94 -22.18
N PRO A 206 5.87 -14.11 -23.15
CA PRO A 206 4.85 -15.17 -23.06
C PRO A 206 5.45 -16.57 -23.01
N GLN A 207 6.55 -16.83 -23.74
CA GLN A 207 7.25 -18.11 -23.71
C GLN A 207 7.91 -18.35 -22.36
N LEU A 208 8.58 -17.33 -21.80
CA LEU A 208 9.21 -17.45 -20.47
C LEU A 208 8.18 -17.69 -19.37
N ILE A 209 7.02 -17.02 -19.42
CA ILE A 209 5.91 -17.27 -18.47
C ILE A 209 5.42 -18.71 -18.61
N PHE A 210 5.14 -19.16 -19.83
CA PHE A 210 4.64 -20.51 -20.09
C PHE A 210 5.62 -21.59 -19.59
N GLU A 211 6.90 -21.46 -19.93
CA GLU A 211 7.94 -22.41 -19.52
C GLU A 211 8.14 -22.42 -18.00
N ALA A 212 8.12 -21.26 -17.35
CA ALA A 212 8.26 -21.16 -15.89
C ALA A 212 7.08 -21.80 -15.15
N VAL A 213 5.84 -21.51 -15.58
CA VAL A 213 4.63 -22.11 -14.99
C VAL A 213 4.62 -23.61 -15.21
N THR A 214 4.95 -24.07 -16.42
CA THR A 214 5.01 -25.51 -16.73
C THR A 214 6.01 -26.23 -15.82
N ARG A 215 7.17 -25.63 -15.59
CA ARG A 215 8.21 -26.20 -14.73
C ARG A 215 7.75 -26.34 -13.29
N VAL A 216 7.09 -25.30 -12.75
CA VAL A 216 6.48 -25.38 -11.41
C VAL A 216 5.45 -26.50 -11.34
N LEU A 217 4.58 -26.63 -12.34
CA LEU A 217 3.53 -27.66 -12.32
C LEU A 217 4.11 -29.09 -12.39
N VAL A 218 5.09 -29.33 -13.26
CA VAL A 218 5.70 -30.66 -13.42
C VAL A 218 6.49 -31.08 -12.18
N GLU A 219 7.19 -30.16 -11.53
CA GLU A 219 7.95 -30.46 -10.30
C GLU A 219 7.06 -30.79 -9.10
N ASN A 220 5.77 -30.44 -9.14
CA ASN A 220 4.80 -30.73 -8.07
C ASN A 220 3.97 -32.01 -8.31
N GLU A 221 4.16 -32.70 -9.44
CA GLU A 221 3.48 -33.98 -9.76
C GLU A 221 4.33 -35.23 -9.44
N GLY A 222 5.56 -35.05 -8.91
CA GLY A 222 6.48 -36.13 -8.51
C GLY A 222 6.69 -36.21 -7.01
#